data_AF-A0A7J5XVY5-F1
#
_entry.id   AF-A0A7J5XVY5-F1
#
_cell.length_a   1.000
_cell.length_b   1.000
_cell.length_c   1.000
_cell.angle_alpha   90.00
_cell.angle_beta   90.00
_cell.angle_gamma   90.00
#
_symmetry.space_group_name_H-M   'P 1'
#
loop_
_entity.id
_entity.type
_entity.pdbx_description
1 polymer ?
#
loop_
_entity_poly.entity_id
_entity_poly.type
_entity_poly.pdbx_seq_one_letter_code
_entity_poly.pdbx_strand_id
1 'polypeptide(L)'
;MSIPNTLLRGTLQSGSAVIKWQLKREKSITVVQSIGTDIIGTLRPEYRDRILVFENGTLLLHNLRLSDNGTYDVEISITDDTFTGEGSITLTVDGKKTRLKINRLVK
;
A
#
# COMPACT_ATOMS: atom_id res chain seq x y z
N MET A 1 -3.47 -17.56 20.77
CA MET A 1 -3.19 -16.23 21.34
C MET A 1 -4.03 -15.25 20.54
N SER A 2 -5.15 -14.80 21.08
CA SER A 2 -6.20 -14.10 20.32
C SER A 2 -6.06 -12.60 20.47
N ILE A 3 -6.15 -11.90 19.34
CA ILE A 3 -6.16 -10.43 19.27
C ILE A 3 -7.52 -9.94 19.85
N PRO A 4 -7.56 -8.99 20.79
CA PRO A 4 -8.80 -8.55 21.41
C PRO A 4 -9.60 -7.62 20.48
N ASN A 5 -10.89 -7.96 20.31
CA ASN A 5 -11.88 -7.22 19.53
C ASN A 5 -12.39 -5.99 20.29
N THR A 6 -11.74 -4.85 20.13
CA THR A 6 -12.36 -3.56 20.49
C THR A 6 -11.78 -2.43 19.67
N LEU A 7 -12.34 -2.22 18.47
CA LEU A 7 -12.39 -0.97 17.66
C LEU A 7 -12.44 -1.29 16.16
N LEU A 8 -13.46 -2.01 15.69
CA LEU A 8 -13.82 -2.01 14.27
C LEU A 8 -15.32 -1.77 14.18
N ARG A 9 -15.71 -0.52 13.88
CA ARG A 9 -17.06 -0.21 13.46
C ARG A 9 -17.25 -0.86 12.08
N GLY A 10 -17.92 -2.00 12.06
CA GLY A 10 -18.13 -2.84 10.88
C GLY A 10 -17.75 -4.27 11.23
N THR A 11 -18.74 -5.12 11.43
CA THR A 11 -18.58 -6.57 11.60
C THR A 11 -17.72 -7.12 10.46
N LEU A 12 -16.50 -7.58 10.76
CA LEU A 12 -15.74 -8.40 9.83
C LEU A 12 -16.60 -9.62 9.52
N GLN A 13 -17.14 -9.70 8.31
CA GLN A 13 -17.90 -10.87 7.89
C GLN A 13 -16.92 -12.04 7.79
N SER A 14 -17.26 -13.19 8.38
CA SER A 14 -16.48 -14.42 8.24
C SER A 14 -16.14 -14.66 6.77
N GLY A 15 -14.87 -14.92 6.46
CA GLY A 15 -14.38 -15.04 5.08
C GLY A 15 -13.90 -13.73 4.42
N SER A 16 -13.87 -12.60 5.14
CA SER A 16 -13.28 -11.36 4.60
C SER A 16 -11.77 -11.48 4.47
N ALA A 17 -11.24 -11.13 3.31
CA ALA A 17 -9.79 -11.07 3.10
C ALA A 17 -9.23 -9.72 3.58
N VAL A 18 -8.34 -9.77 4.56
CA VAL A 18 -7.50 -8.66 5.00
C VAL A 18 -6.25 -8.67 4.15
N ILE A 19 -5.98 -7.54 3.50
CA ILE A 19 -4.84 -7.38 2.60
C ILE A 19 -3.92 -6.31 3.18
N LYS A 20 -2.63 -6.63 3.26
CA LYS A 20 -1.62 -5.75 3.85
C LYS A 20 -0.45 -5.59 2.90
N TRP A 21 -0.20 -4.35 2.51
CA TRP A 21 0.94 -3.97 1.69
C TRP A 21 2.04 -3.36 2.56
N GLN A 22 3.28 -3.80 2.36
CA GLN A 22 4.42 -3.37 3.14
C GLN A 22 5.62 -3.09 2.24
N LEU A 23 6.33 -1.99 2.46
CA LEU A 23 7.62 -1.75 1.85
C LEU A 23 8.71 -2.44 2.69
N LYS A 24 9.41 -3.38 2.06
CA LYS A 24 10.49 -4.16 2.66
C LYS A 24 11.70 -3.26 2.93
N ARG A 25 12.07 -3.15 4.20
CA ARG A 25 13.20 -2.38 4.74
C ARG A 25 13.76 -3.16 5.95
N GLU A 26 14.81 -2.66 6.59
CA GLU A 26 15.29 -3.23 7.87
C GLU A 26 14.16 -3.34 8.91
N LYS A 27 13.31 -2.31 8.97
CA LYS A 27 12.02 -2.34 9.66
C LYS A 27 10.92 -2.15 8.63
N SER A 28 10.16 -3.21 8.32
CA SER A 28 9.09 -3.17 7.34
C SER A 28 8.10 -2.02 7.60
N ILE A 29 7.74 -1.35 6.52
CA ILE A 29 6.92 -0.14 6.54
C ILE A 29 5.54 -0.52 5.97
N THR A 30 4.54 -0.66 6.83
CA THR A 30 3.16 -0.87 6.36
C THR A 30 2.68 0.33 5.54
N VAL A 31 2.40 0.11 4.27
CA VAL A 31 1.89 1.11 3.33
C VAL A 31 0.41 1.35 3.58
N VAL A 32 -0.37 0.26 3.53
CA VAL A 32 -1.82 0.24 3.71
C VAL A 32 -2.27 -1.15 4.17
N GLN A 33 -3.39 -1.20 4.88
CA GLN A 33 -4.14 -2.42 5.14
C GLN A 33 -5.61 -2.19 4.72
N SER A 34 -6.26 -3.19 4.14
CA SER A 34 -7.61 -3.07 3.60
C SER A 34 -8.43 -4.35 3.69
N ILE A 35 -9.75 -4.19 3.55
CA ILE A 35 -10.71 -5.28 3.30
C ILE A 35 -11.56 -4.85 2.12
N GLY A 36 -11.53 -5.64 1.03
CA GLY A 36 -12.03 -5.16 -0.25
C GLY A 36 -11.34 -3.84 -0.64
N THR A 37 -12.13 -2.80 -0.90
CA THR A 37 -11.64 -1.44 -1.19
C THR A 37 -11.48 -0.57 0.05
N ASP A 38 -11.99 -1.00 1.20
CA ASP A 38 -12.00 -0.19 2.42
C ASP A 38 -10.65 -0.26 3.12
N ILE A 39 -10.02 0.90 3.32
CA ILE A 39 -8.78 1.00 4.08
C ILE A 39 -9.10 0.83 5.56
N ILE A 40 -8.44 -0.13 6.19
CA ILE A 40 -8.55 -0.40 7.62
C ILE A 40 -7.20 -0.16 8.30
N GLY A 41 -7.21 0.34 9.54
CA GLY A 41 -5.99 0.50 10.31
C GLY A 41 -5.02 1.54 9.73
N THR A 42 -3.77 1.13 9.44
CA THR A 42 -2.67 2.05 9.16
C THR A 42 -2.57 2.38 7.68
N LEU A 43 -2.84 3.65 7.34
CA LEU A 43 -2.39 4.29 6.10
C LEU A 43 -1.26 5.26 6.43
N ARG A 44 -0.08 4.99 5.87
CA ARG A 44 1.07 5.87 6.07
C ARG A 44 0.87 7.23 5.39
N PRO A 45 1.15 8.36 6.07
CA PRO A 45 0.91 9.70 5.52
C PRO A 45 1.58 9.96 4.17
N GLU A 46 2.77 9.40 3.94
CA GLU A 46 3.49 9.55 2.68
C GLU A 46 2.78 8.90 1.48
N TYR A 47 1.85 7.98 1.72
CA TYR A 47 1.04 7.32 0.69
C TYR A 47 -0.40 7.83 0.63
N ARG A 48 -0.80 8.68 1.58
CA ARG A 48 -2.13 9.32 1.59
C ARG A 48 -2.34 10.10 0.28
N ASP A 49 -3.54 9.98 -0.28
CA ASP A 49 -3.95 10.59 -1.54
C ASP A 49 -3.11 10.16 -2.77
N ARG A 50 -2.30 9.11 -2.63
CA ARG A 50 -1.49 8.53 -3.72
C ARG A 50 -1.85 7.09 -4.04
N ILE A 51 -2.75 6.50 -3.26
CA ILE A 51 -3.10 5.09 -3.38
C ILE A 51 -4.57 4.88 -3.70
N LEU A 52 -4.83 3.82 -4.44
CA LEU A 52 -6.17 3.26 -4.64
C LEU A 52 -6.06 1.73 -4.48
N VAL A 53 -6.98 1.15 -3.73
CA VAL A 53 -7.10 -0.30 -3.58
C VAL A 53 -8.29 -0.78 -4.39
N PHE A 54 -8.09 -1.80 -5.21
CA PHE A 54 -9.16 -2.45 -5.97
C PHE A 54 -9.75 -3.62 -5.19
N GLU A 55 -10.97 -4.03 -5.53
CA GLU A 55 -11.66 -5.16 -4.88
C GLU A 55 -10.84 -6.46 -4.87
N ASN A 56 -9.99 -6.66 -5.87
CA ASN A 56 -9.10 -7.83 -5.97
C ASN A 56 -7.81 -7.72 -5.13
N GLY A 57 -7.65 -6.64 -4.35
CA GLY A 57 -6.46 -6.40 -3.51
C GLY A 57 -5.29 -5.71 -4.18
N THR A 58 -5.40 -5.40 -5.48
CA THR A 58 -4.34 -4.67 -6.19
C THR A 58 -4.19 -3.27 -5.61
N LEU A 59 -2.94 -2.87 -5.35
CA LEU A 59 -2.59 -1.51 -4.93
C LEU A 59 -2.10 -0.72 -6.15
N LEU A 60 -2.83 0.33 -6.51
CA LEU A 60 -2.31 1.37 -7.39
C LEU A 60 -1.61 2.43 -6.54
N LEU A 61 -0.36 2.72 -6.86
CA LEU A 61 0.38 3.87 -6.34
C LEU A 61 0.66 4.84 -7.49
N HIS A 62 0.12 6.04 -7.42
CA HIS A 62 0.32 7.09 -8.43
C HIS A 62 1.19 8.23 -7.90
N ASN A 63 1.62 9.12 -8.80
CA ASN A 63 2.56 10.20 -8.49
C ASN A 63 3.83 9.66 -7.79
N LEU A 64 4.49 8.72 -8.48
CA LEU A 64 5.67 8.01 -8.00
C LEU A 64 6.82 8.98 -7.70
N ARG A 65 7.50 8.71 -6.60
CA ARG A 65 8.68 9.43 -6.11
C ARG A 65 9.85 8.47 -6.07
N LEU A 66 11.08 8.98 -6.15
CA LEU A 66 12.30 8.16 -5.99
C LEU A 66 12.32 7.42 -4.65
N SER A 67 11.68 7.97 -3.60
CA SER A 67 11.55 7.33 -2.29
C SER A 67 10.67 6.06 -2.31
N ASP A 68 9.80 5.92 -3.30
CA ASP A 68 8.92 4.76 -3.47
C ASP A 68 9.67 3.57 -4.13
N ASN A 69 10.93 3.75 -4.55
CA ASN A 69 11.75 2.66 -5.04
C ASN A 69 12.00 1.60 -3.95
N GLY A 70 11.74 0.34 -4.27
CA GLY A 70 11.98 -0.79 -3.36
C GLY A 70 11.10 -2.01 -3.62
N THR A 71 11.24 -3.02 -2.76
CA THR A 71 10.43 -4.23 -2.81
C THR A 71 9.23 -4.10 -1.87
N TYR A 72 8.05 -4.37 -2.40
CA TYR A 72 6.79 -4.37 -1.68
C TYR A 72 6.33 -5.80 -1.48
N ASP A 73 6.04 -6.15 -0.24
CA ASP A 73 5.43 -7.43 0.13
C ASP A 73 3.93 -7.23 0.33
N VAL A 74 3.13 -8.17 -0.18
CA VAL A 74 1.69 -8.28 0.06
C VAL A 74 1.41 -9.52 0.87
N GLU A 75 0.58 -9.38 1.90
CA GLU A 75 0.10 -10.46 2.75
C GLU A 75 -1.43 -10.43 2.72
N ILE A 76 -2.05 -11.58 2.49
CA ILE A 76 -3.50 -11.76 2.41
C ILE A 76 -3.89 -12.79 3.47
N SER A 77 -4.75 -12.39 4.41
CA SER A 77 -5.23 -13.28 5.47
C SER A 77 -6.76 -13.29 5.48
N ILE A 78 -7.37 -14.46 5.53
CA ILE A 78 -8.84 -14.58 5.59
C ILE A 78 -9.27 -14.60 7.05
N THR A 79 -10.17 -13.69 7.45
CA THR A 79 -10.71 -13.66 8.81
C THR A 79 -11.52 -14.93 9.04
N ASP A 80 -11.03 -15.79 9.94
CA ASP A 80 -11.54 -17.12 10.33
C ASP A 80 -10.92 -18.33 9.60
N ASP A 81 -9.92 -18.11 8.73
CA ASP A 81 -9.10 -19.18 8.18
C ASP A 81 -7.65 -19.06 8.70
N THR A 82 -6.92 -20.18 8.63
CA THR A 82 -5.46 -20.21 8.85
C THR A 82 -4.68 -19.91 7.58
N PHE A 83 -5.38 -19.75 6.44
CA PHE A 83 -4.75 -19.43 5.18
C PHE A 83 -4.19 -18.00 5.16
N THR A 84 -2.89 -17.93 4.84
CA THR A 84 -2.20 -16.68 4.48
C THR A 84 -1.54 -16.85 3.12
N GLY A 85 -1.85 -15.94 2.20
CA GLY A 85 -1.16 -15.81 0.92
C GLY A 85 -0.13 -14.68 0.97
N GLU A 86 1.02 -14.87 0.35
CA GLU A 86 2.08 -13.86 0.31
C GLU A 86 2.58 -13.64 -1.13
N GLY A 87 3.07 -12.43 -1.40
CA GLY A 87 3.72 -12.09 -2.67
C GLY A 87 4.66 -10.91 -2.52
N SER A 88 5.58 -10.76 -3.46
CA SER A 88 6.54 -9.65 -3.48
C SER A 88 6.64 -9.06 -4.88
N ILE A 89 6.76 -7.73 -4.96
CA ILE A 89 6.98 -6.99 -6.20
C ILE A 89 8.06 -5.93 -6.00
N THR A 90 9.00 -5.83 -6.92
CA THR A 90 10.01 -4.76 -6.90
C THR A 90 9.58 -3.62 -7.81
N LEU A 91 9.37 -2.45 -7.21
CA LEU A 91 9.09 -1.20 -7.91
C LEU A 91 10.40 -0.45 -8.13
N THR A 92 10.79 -0.27 -9.40
CA THR A 92 11.92 0.56 -9.78
C THR A 92 11.44 1.90 -10.33
N VAL A 93 11.77 2.99 -9.62
CA VAL A 93 11.46 4.35 -10.07
C VAL A 93 12.73 4.98 -10.62
N ASP A 94 12.82 5.10 -11.95
CA ASP A 94 13.92 5.81 -12.61
C ASP A 94 13.50 7.25 -12.97
N GLY A 95 14.36 8.20 -12.62
CA GLY A 95 14.11 9.63 -12.82
C GLY A 95 14.71 10.11 -14.12
N LYS A 96 13.93 10.20 -15.20
CA LYS A 96 14.29 11.09 -16.31
C LYS A 96 14.16 12.53 -15.82
N LYS A 97 15.25 13.12 -15.31
CA LYS A 97 15.34 14.57 -15.08
C LYS A 97 15.31 15.28 -16.43
N THR A 98 14.14 15.62 -16.94
CA THR A 98 14.04 16.63 -18.01
C THR A 98 14.37 17.99 -17.37
N ARG A 99 15.61 18.46 -17.55
CA ARG A 99 15.98 19.84 -17.20
C ARG A 99 15.05 20.80 -17.95
N LEU A 100 14.20 21.52 -17.23
CA LEU A 100 13.49 22.68 -17.77
C LEU A 100 14.53 23.75 -18.15
N LYS A 101 14.73 23.99 -19.45
CA LYS A 101 15.39 25.20 -19.93
C LYS A 101 14.33 26.29 -20.05
N ILE A 102 14.29 27.22 -19.10
CA ILE A 102 13.55 28.47 -19.26
C ILE A 102 14.44 29.42 -20.08
N ASN A 103 14.15 29.59 -21.36
CA ASN A 103 14.75 30.66 -22.15
C ASN A 103 13.97 31.95 -21.84
N ARG A 104 14.55 32.88 -21.09
CA ARG A 104 14.00 34.23 -20.94
C ARG A 104 14.29 35.00 -22.23
N LEU A 105 13.28 35.17 -23.09
CA LEU A 105 13.31 36.18 -24.15
C LEU A 105 13.11 37.54 -23.47
N VAL A 106 14.19 38.32 -23.39
CA VAL A 106 14.09 39.76 -23.12
C VAL A 106 13.73 40.42 -24.46
N LYS A 107 12.59 41.10 -24.51
CA LYS A 107 12.33 42.12 -25.54
C LYS A 107 12.78 43.46 -25.01
#